data_AF-A3TMM0-F1
#
_entry.id   AF-A3TMM0-F1
#
_cell.length_a   1.000
_cell.length_b   1.000
_cell.length_c   1.000
_cell.angle_alpha   90.00
_cell.angle_beta   90.00
_cell.angle_gamma   90.00
#
_symmetry.space_group_name_H-M   'P 1'
#
loop_
_entity.id
_entity.type
_entity.pdbx_description
1 polymer ?
#
loop_
_entity_poly.entity_id
_entity_poly.type
_entity_poly.pdbx_seq_one_letter_code
_entity_poly.pdbx_strand_id
1 'polypeptide(L)' 'MVAWVPWARHGARHTTAFEDMAAWAATQMSITAVTTLLRCAWRTIGSIVTRVL' A
#
# COMPACT_ATOMS: atom_id res chain seq x y z
N MET A 1 2.48 1.49 23.51
CA MET A 1 2.65 2.89 23.06
C MET A 1 3.13 2.85 21.62
N VAL A 2 2.49 3.55 20.69
CA VAL A 2 2.98 3.70 19.31
C VAL A 2 3.77 5.01 19.24
N ALA A 3 5.02 4.97 18.77
CA ALA A 3 5.81 6.18 18.57
C ALA A 3 5.27 6.93 17.35
N TRP A 4 5.11 8.25 17.46
CA TRP A 4 4.76 9.08 16.32
C TRP A 4 5.98 9.17 15.39
N VAL A 5 5.84 8.64 14.18
CA VAL A 5 6.84 8.72 13.12
C VAL A 5 6.23 9.37 11.89
N PRO A 6 6.94 10.28 11.21
CA PRO A 6 6.37 11.10 10.13
C PRO A 6 5.72 10.31 8.97
N TRP A 7 6.11 9.05 8.78
CA TRP A 7 5.63 8.14 7.72
C TRP A 7 4.54 7.16 8.18
N ALA A 8 4.10 7.19 9.44
CA ALA A 8 3.04 6.32 9.94
C ALA A 8 1.77 7.14 10.17
N ARG A 9 0.91 7.20 9.14
CA ARG A 9 -0.40 7.85 9.23
C ARG A 9 -1.36 7.00 10.08
N HIS A 10 -2.31 7.63 10.76
CA HIS A 10 -3.28 6.91 11.58
C HIS A 10 -4.08 5.93 10.71
N GLY A 11 -4.01 4.63 11.04
CA GLY A 11 -4.68 3.57 10.27
C GLY A 11 -3.84 2.95 9.15
N ALA A 12 -2.61 3.44 8.91
CA ALA A 12 -1.67 2.80 8.00
C ALA A 12 -1.19 1.47 8.60
N ARG A 13 -1.38 0.38 7.84
CA ARG A 13 -0.85 -0.96 8.20
C ARG A 13 0.57 -1.18 7.69
N HIS A 14 0.98 -0.39 6.71
CA HIS A 14 2.30 -0.43 6.07
C HIS A 14 2.98 0.94 6.14
N THR A 15 4.27 0.98 5.80
CA THR A 15 5.01 2.24 5.70
C THR A 15 4.50 3.05 4.50
N THR A 16 4.59 4.38 4.57
CA THR A 16 4.22 5.25 3.42
C THR A 16 4.94 4.84 2.14
N ALA A 17 6.24 4.52 2.20
CA ALA A 17 7.00 4.10 1.01
C ALA A 17 6.44 2.81 0.36
N PHE A 18 5.94 1.87 1.17
CA PHE A 18 5.29 0.67 0.64
C PHE A 18 3.94 0.99 0.01
N GLU A 19 3.12 1.81 0.69
CA GLU A 19 1.81 2.20 0.16
C GLU A 19 1.94 3.00 -1.15
N ASP A 20 2.94 3.86 -1.27
CA ASP A 20 3.23 4.65 -2.47
C ASP A 20 3.70 3.77 -3.65
N MET A 21 4.61 2.82 -3.38
CA MET A 21 5.02 1.82 -4.39
C MET A 21 3.85 0.96 -4.85
N ALA A 22 2.96 0.55 -3.93
CA ALA A 22 1.77 -0.22 -4.26
C ALA A 22 0.78 0.59 -5.11
N ALA A 23 0.58 1.88 -4.79
CA ALA A 23 -0.27 2.77 -5.57
C ALA A 23 0.28 3.00 -6.98
N TRP A 24 1.58 3.30 -7.10
CA TRP A 24 2.24 3.44 -8.39
C TRP A 24 2.20 2.15 -9.22
N ALA A 25 2.46 0.99 -8.61
CA ALA A 25 2.39 -0.28 -9.32
C ALA A 25 0.96 -0.55 -9.84
N ALA A 26 -0.06 -0.21 -9.05
CA ALA A 26 -1.46 -0.40 -9.43
C ALA A 26 -1.89 0.46 -10.64
N THR A 27 -1.21 1.57 -10.96
CA THR A 27 -1.48 2.34 -12.20
C THR A 27 -0.81 1.73 -13.42
N GLN A 28 0.25 0.94 -13.24
CA GLN A 28 1.10 0.44 -14.32
C GLN A 28 0.81 -1.02 -14.69
N MET A 29 0.20 -1.82 -13.80
CA MET A 29 -0.01 -3.25 -14.01
C MET A 29 -1.30 -3.77 -13.38
N SER A 30 -1.68 -5.00 -13.73
CA SER A 30 -2.87 -5.64 -13.17
C SER A 30 -2.71 -5.95 -11.68
N ILE A 31 -3.83 -6.00 -10.95
CA ILE A 31 -3.82 -6.29 -9.51
C ILE A 31 -3.13 -7.63 -9.19
N THR A 32 -3.28 -8.64 -10.05
CA THR A 32 -2.63 -9.95 -9.88
C THR A 32 -1.11 -9.82 -9.95
N ALA A 33 -0.58 -9.04 -10.92
CA ALA A 33 0.85 -8.78 -11.03
C ALA A 33 1.39 -8.02 -9.82
N VAL A 34 0.67 -7.00 -9.34
CA VAL A 34 1.03 -6.26 -8.12
C VAL A 34 1.07 -7.17 -6.90
N THR A 35 0.05 -8.02 -6.71
CA THR A 35 -0.03 -8.92 -5.56
C THR A 35 1.10 -9.95 -5.54
N THR A 36 1.53 -10.44 -6.70
CA THR A 36 2.67 -11.34 -6.84
C THR A 36 3.98 -10.62 -6.56
N LEU A 37 4.17 -9.42 -7.14
CA LEU A 37 5.39 -8.61 -6.98
C LEU A 37 5.63 -8.22 -5.52
N LEU A 38 4.60 -7.69 -4.86
CA LEU A 38 4.68 -7.20 -3.48
C LEU A 38 4.43 -8.30 -2.44
N ARG A 39 4.09 -9.51 -2.87
CA ARG A 39 3.73 -10.67 -2.03
C ARG A 39 2.66 -10.32 -0.98
N CYS A 40 1.59 -9.69 -1.44
CA CYS A 40 0.57 -9.09 -0.61
C CYS A 40 -0.83 -9.51 -1.08
N ALA A 41 -1.79 -9.60 -0.15
CA ALA A 41 -3.17 -9.90 -0.49
C ALA A 41 -3.81 -8.79 -1.33
N TRP A 42 -4.65 -9.16 -2.30
CA TRP A 42 -5.38 -8.22 -3.15
C TRP A 42 -6.24 -7.24 -2.34
N ARG A 43 -6.81 -7.67 -1.21
CA ARG A 43 -7.58 -6.82 -0.29
C ARG A 43 -6.75 -5.66 0.26
N THR A 44 -5.49 -5.91 0.57
CA THR A 44 -4.58 -4.89 1.09
C THR A 44 -4.27 -3.86 0.00
N ILE A 45 -3.97 -4.32 -1.22
CA ILE A 45 -3.75 -3.43 -2.36
C ILE A 45 -4.97 -2.57 -2.63
N GLY A 46 -6.18 -3.15 -2.65
CA GLY A 46 -7.42 -2.40 -2.79
C GLY A 46 -7.59 -1.32 -1.73
N SER A 47 -7.33 -1.64 -0.46
CA SER A 47 -7.39 -0.66 0.63
C SER A 47 -6.36 0.47 0.48
N ILE A 48 -5.15 0.18 -0.01
CA ILE A 48 -4.12 1.20 -0.28
C ILE A 48 -4.57 2.10 -1.41
N VAL A 49 -5.00 1.52 -2.54
CA VAL A 49 -5.45 2.27 -3.71
C VAL A 49 -6.62 3.19 -3.38
N THR A 50 -7.63 2.73 -2.65
CA THR A 50 -8.78 3.57 -2.21
C THR A 50 -8.41 4.71 -1.25
N ARG A 51 -7.21 4.67 -0.67
CA ARG A 51 -6.72 5.72 0.25
C ARG A 51 -5.84 6.74 -0.46
N VAL A 52 -5.12 6.32 -1.50
CA VAL A 52 -4.15 7.15 -2.22
C VAL A 52 -4.77 7.78 -3.47
N LEU A 53 -5.64 7.05 -4.19
CA LEU A 53 -6.41 7.53 -5.34
C LEU A 53 -7.82 7.95 -4.91
#